data_AF-A0A957MSX2-F1
#
_entry.id   AF-A0A957MSX2-F1
#
_cell.length_a   1.000
_cell.length_b   1.000
_cell.length_c   1.000
_cell.angle_alpha   90.00
_cell.angle_beta   90.00
_cell.angle_gamma   90.00
#
_symmetry.space_group_name_H-M   'P 1'
#
loop_
_entity.id
_entity.type
_entity.pdbx_description
1 polymer ?
#
loop_
_entity_poly.entity_id
_entity_poly.type
_entity_poly.pdbx_seq_one_letter_code
_entity_poly.pdbx_strand_id
1 'polypeptide(L)'
;MTTTVRTSRNDDLFFIGLGAAAGVAVVFAGLAFWQIAAAPALTGLLSGAAAPGTTMLSQEAQAMGLPLVEGTKAFWYVARAGGILAYMLLWLATLWGVFISSKMVKGWIDGTLLYDMHEFLPILAVVFAVLHAAVLLGDAYIGFSVLDLLVPFRAPYRPLWTGFGSLALYLSVALIASFYMRSRIGRRVWRLFHYTTYVAFILALAHGIQAGTDSSQPMVMGMYVATGASLLFATFYRILTVKGSRKPAATPIATR
;
A
#
# COMPACT_ATOMS: atom_id res chain seq x y z
N MET A 1 -44.34 5.36 -0.49
CA MET A 1 -44.10 4.11 0.25
C MET A 1 -42.72 3.62 -0.16
N THR A 2 -41.68 3.99 0.58
CA THR A 2 -40.29 3.58 0.31
C THR A 2 -39.90 2.57 1.38
N THR A 3 -39.96 1.29 1.02
CA THR A 3 -39.51 0.18 1.84
C THR A 3 -37.98 0.19 1.89
N THR A 4 -37.43 0.84 2.91
CA THR A 4 -36.01 0.66 3.24
C THR A 4 -35.81 -0.76 3.75
N VAL A 5 -35.26 -1.63 2.90
CA VAL A 5 -34.81 -2.97 3.31
C VAL A 5 -33.72 -2.77 4.35
N ARG A 6 -34.06 -3.03 5.61
CA ARG A 6 -33.14 -2.96 6.74
C ARG A 6 -32.35 -4.26 6.72
N THR A 7 -31.13 -4.25 6.19
CA THR A 7 -30.21 -5.37 6.36
C THR A 7 -30.00 -5.56 7.86
N SER A 8 -30.13 -6.80 8.30
CA SER A 8 -29.96 -7.12 9.71
C SER A 8 -28.47 -7.07 10.02
N ARG A 9 -28.13 -6.75 11.27
CA ARG A 9 -26.74 -6.80 11.77
C ARG A 9 -26.06 -8.16 11.48
N ASN A 10 -26.84 -9.22 11.26
CA ASN A 10 -26.34 -10.54 10.91
C ASN A 10 -25.90 -10.62 9.44
N ASP A 11 -26.52 -9.84 8.54
CA ASP A 11 -26.14 -9.76 7.13
C ASP A 11 -24.81 -9.01 6.98
N ASP A 12 -24.62 -7.91 7.72
CA ASP A 12 -23.36 -7.16 7.73
C ASP A 12 -22.21 -8.01 8.31
N LEU A 13 -22.47 -8.78 9.39
CA LEU A 13 -21.51 -9.72 9.97
C LEU A 13 -21.24 -10.91 9.04
N PHE A 14 -22.23 -11.32 8.23
CA PHE A 14 -22.06 -12.36 7.22
C PHE A 14 -21.14 -11.90 6.09
N PHE A 15 -21.30 -10.68 5.54
CA PHE A 15 -20.43 -10.16 4.49
C PHE A 15 -19.02 -9.80 4.98
N ILE A 16 -18.89 -9.24 6.19
CA ILE A 16 -17.59 -9.03 6.84
C ILE A 16 -16.90 -10.37 7.13
N GLY A 17 -17.67 -11.36 7.58
CA GLY A 17 -17.20 -12.73 7.75
C GLY A 17 -16.78 -13.37 6.43
N LEU A 18 -17.51 -13.13 5.33
CA LEU A 18 -17.19 -13.64 4.00
C LEU A 18 -15.93 -12.99 3.42
N GLY A 19 -15.74 -11.68 3.60
CA GLY A 19 -14.55 -10.94 3.18
C GLY A 19 -13.31 -11.29 4.01
N ALA A 20 -13.47 -11.44 5.33
CA ALA A 20 -12.41 -11.93 6.21
C ALA A 20 -12.08 -13.40 5.92
N ALA A 21 -13.08 -14.25 5.67
CA ALA A 21 -12.88 -15.65 5.29
C ALA A 21 -12.28 -15.78 3.88
N ALA A 22 -12.61 -14.91 2.93
CA ALA A 22 -11.98 -14.87 1.62
C ALA A 22 -10.54 -14.33 1.70
N GLY A 23 -10.28 -13.30 2.52
CA GLY A 23 -8.93 -12.78 2.77
C GLY A 23 -8.05 -13.79 3.51
N VAL A 24 -8.60 -14.47 4.52
CA VAL A 24 -7.98 -15.61 5.21
C VAL A 24 -7.81 -16.77 4.23
N ALA A 25 -8.80 -17.11 3.41
CA ALA A 25 -8.65 -18.16 2.41
C ALA A 25 -7.61 -17.80 1.33
N VAL A 26 -7.42 -16.53 0.97
CA VAL A 26 -6.36 -16.07 0.05
C VAL A 26 -5.00 -16.04 0.73
N VAL A 27 -4.92 -15.66 2.00
CA VAL A 27 -3.67 -15.69 2.79
C VAL A 27 -3.27 -17.12 3.14
N PHE A 28 -4.22 -17.99 3.49
CA PHE A 28 -4.01 -19.41 3.75
C PHE A 28 -3.90 -20.21 2.47
N ALA A 29 -4.54 -19.86 1.36
CA ALA A 29 -4.24 -20.42 0.05
C ALA A 29 -2.91 -19.91 -0.46
N GLY A 30 -2.50 -18.67 -0.16
CA GLY A 30 -1.17 -18.13 -0.45
C GLY A 30 -0.08 -18.74 0.43
N LEU A 31 -0.37 -19.02 1.70
CA LEU A 31 0.51 -19.72 2.64
C LEU A 31 0.52 -21.22 2.39
N ALA A 32 -0.60 -21.85 2.02
CA ALA A 32 -0.65 -23.25 1.59
C ALA A 32 -0.02 -23.41 0.22
N PHE A 33 -0.20 -22.46 -0.69
CA PHE A 33 0.55 -22.37 -1.95
C PHE A 33 2.03 -22.15 -1.66
N TRP A 34 2.40 -21.32 -0.68
CA TRP A 34 3.80 -21.18 -0.24
C TRP A 34 4.32 -22.46 0.42
N GLN A 35 3.54 -23.16 1.24
CA GLN A 35 3.95 -24.41 1.88
C GLN A 35 3.98 -25.58 0.89
N ILE A 36 3.16 -25.58 -0.16
CA ILE A 36 3.12 -26.63 -1.20
C ILE A 36 4.13 -26.31 -2.33
N ALA A 37 4.36 -25.04 -2.66
CA ALA A 37 5.28 -24.59 -3.71
C ALA A 37 6.70 -24.30 -3.19
N ALA A 38 6.87 -23.90 -1.93
CA ALA A 38 8.18 -23.62 -1.32
C ALA A 38 8.72 -24.76 -0.43
N ALA A 39 7.91 -25.74 0.01
CA ALA A 39 8.45 -26.94 0.66
C ALA A 39 9.37 -27.76 -0.26
N PRO A 40 9.09 -27.92 -1.56
CA PRO A 40 10.02 -28.52 -2.51
C PRO A 40 11.30 -27.69 -2.70
N ALA A 41 11.21 -26.36 -2.59
CA ALA A 41 12.36 -25.46 -2.73
C ALA A 41 13.27 -25.49 -1.49
N LEU A 42 12.70 -25.59 -0.29
CA LEU A 42 13.47 -25.76 0.95
C LEU A 42 14.11 -27.16 1.05
N THR A 43 13.39 -28.22 0.66
CA THR A 43 13.97 -29.57 0.59
C THR A 43 14.97 -29.71 -0.55
N GLY A 44 14.78 -29.02 -1.68
CA GLY A 44 15.74 -28.94 -2.78
C GLY A 44 17.00 -28.16 -2.44
N LEU A 45 16.89 -27.06 -1.67
CA LEU A 45 18.02 -26.28 -1.17
C LEU A 45 18.87 -27.06 -0.15
N LEU A 46 18.24 -27.94 0.64
CA LEU A 46 18.91 -28.80 1.61
C LEU A 46 19.44 -30.13 1.00
N SER A 47 18.90 -30.58 -0.14
CA SER A 47 19.28 -31.84 -0.81
C SER A 47 20.07 -31.67 -2.12
N GLY A 48 20.21 -30.43 -2.61
CA GLY A 48 20.88 -30.12 -3.88
C GLY A 48 20.09 -30.50 -5.15
N ALA A 49 18.84 -30.96 -5.02
CA ALA A 49 18.01 -31.38 -6.15
C ALA A 49 16.92 -30.34 -6.47
N ALA A 50 16.83 -29.90 -7.73
CA ALA A 50 15.81 -28.97 -8.19
C ALA A 50 14.40 -29.58 -8.09
N ALA A 51 13.45 -28.84 -7.52
CA ALA A 51 12.09 -29.31 -7.31
C ALA A 51 11.28 -29.41 -8.62
N PRO A 52 10.36 -30.40 -8.76
CA PRO A 52 9.49 -30.53 -9.94
C PRO A 52 8.52 -29.33 -10.15
N GLY A 53 8.25 -28.55 -9.11
CA GLY A 53 7.36 -27.37 -9.19
C GLY A 53 8.05 -26.11 -9.72
N THR A 54 9.37 -25.98 -9.51
CA THR A 54 10.12 -24.83 -10.03
C THR A 54 10.27 -24.89 -11.55
N THR A 55 10.20 -26.09 -12.15
CA THR A 55 10.31 -26.29 -13.60
C THR A 55 9.04 -25.88 -14.36
N MET A 56 7.84 -26.08 -13.80
CA MET A 56 6.58 -25.63 -14.43
C MET A 56 6.42 -24.11 -14.36
N LEU A 57 6.66 -23.49 -13.20
CA LEU A 57 6.62 -22.03 -13.06
C LEU A 57 7.71 -21.37 -13.94
N SER A 58 8.89 -21.97 -14.06
CA SER A 58 9.91 -21.49 -14.99
C SER A 58 9.51 -21.67 -16.46
N GLN A 59 8.80 -22.75 -16.82
CA GLN A 59 8.33 -23.00 -18.18
C GLN A 59 7.17 -22.06 -18.57
N GLU A 60 6.23 -21.82 -17.67
CA GLU A 60 5.13 -20.86 -17.90
C GLU A 60 5.66 -19.42 -17.94
N ALA A 61 6.60 -19.05 -17.07
CA ALA A 61 7.29 -17.76 -17.13
C ALA A 61 8.13 -17.61 -18.42
N GLN A 62 8.76 -18.69 -18.89
CA GLN A 62 9.45 -18.72 -20.19
C GLN A 62 8.45 -18.57 -21.36
N ALA A 63 7.28 -19.22 -21.31
CA ALA A 63 6.24 -19.09 -22.31
C ALA A 63 5.60 -17.68 -22.35
N MET A 64 5.57 -16.99 -21.21
CA MET A 64 5.13 -15.58 -21.10
C MET A 64 6.24 -14.56 -21.43
N GLY A 65 7.42 -14.99 -21.86
CA GLY A 65 8.53 -14.09 -22.22
C GLY A 65 9.18 -13.39 -21.03
N LEU A 66 9.02 -13.93 -19.82
CA LEU A 66 9.61 -13.46 -18.56
C LEU A 66 10.73 -14.42 -18.10
N PRO A 67 11.85 -14.55 -18.81
CA PRO A 67 12.99 -15.23 -18.23
C PRO A 67 13.50 -14.38 -17.06
N LEU A 68 13.13 -14.71 -15.82
CA LEU A 68 13.84 -14.28 -14.60
C LEU A 68 15.19 -15.03 -14.50
N VAL A 69 15.92 -15.05 -15.60
CA VAL A 69 17.22 -15.72 -15.76
C VAL A 69 18.30 -14.65 -15.58
N GLU A 70 19.44 -15.04 -15.02
CA GLU A 70 20.62 -14.18 -14.95
C GLU A 70 20.96 -13.62 -16.34
N GLY A 71 21.07 -12.28 -16.45
CA GLY A 71 21.39 -11.58 -17.69
C GLY A 71 20.21 -10.95 -18.44
N THR A 72 18.96 -11.11 -17.98
CA THR A 72 17.79 -10.46 -18.59
C THR A 72 17.41 -9.17 -17.87
N LYS A 73 16.75 -8.23 -18.57
CA LYS A 73 16.26 -6.97 -17.99
C LYS A 73 14.95 -7.15 -17.19
N ALA A 74 14.52 -8.38 -16.90
CA ALA A 74 13.23 -8.65 -16.29
C ALA A 74 13.14 -8.10 -14.86
N PHE A 75 14.15 -8.37 -14.01
CA PHE A 75 14.23 -7.80 -12.66
C PHE A 75 14.16 -6.27 -12.67
N TRP A 76 14.82 -5.65 -13.65
CA TRP A 76 14.83 -4.20 -13.83
C TRP A 76 13.44 -3.63 -14.19
N TYR A 77 12.74 -4.24 -15.16
CA TYR A 77 11.39 -3.81 -15.52
C TYR A 77 10.36 -4.07 -14.40
N VAL A 78 10.42 -5.23 -13.76
CA VAL A 78 9.49 -5.60 -12.68
C VAL A 78 9.71 -4.71 -11.45
N ALA A 79 10.96 -4.44 -11.07
CA ALA A 79 11.26 -3.52 -9.97
C ALA A 79 10.71 -2.11 -10.26
N ARG A 80 10.90 -1.59 -11.47
CA ARG A 80 10.40 -0.25 -11.85
C ARG A 80 8.87 -0.20 -11.87
N ALA A 81 8.21 -1.16 -12.51
CA ALA A 81 6.75 -1.24 -12.56
C ALA A 81 6.15 -1.41 -11.16
N GLY A 82 6.72 -2.30 -10.33
CA GLY A 82 6.29 -2.53 -8.95
C GLY A 82 6.43 -1.29 -8.08
N GLY A 83 7.52 -0.54 -8.24
CA GLY A 83 7.74 0.72 -7.50
C GLY A 83 6.73 1.80 -7.87
N ILE A 84 6.43 1.97 -9.16
CA ILE A 84 5.41 2.92 -9.64
C ILE A 84 4.02 2.51 -9.14
N LEU A 85 3.67 1.22 -9.21
CA LEU A 85 2.38 0.72 -8.70
C LEU A 85 2.25 0.93 -7.19
N ALA A 86 3.28 0.60 -6.41
CA ALA A 86 3.30 0.83 -4.97
C ALA A 86 3.08 2.31 -4.63
N TYR A 87 3.77 3.21 -5.34
CA TYR A 87 3.62 4.65 -5.18
C TYR A 87 2.19 5.13 -5.49
N MET A 88 1.63 4.70 -6.63
CA MET A 88 0.29 5.09 -7.05
C MET A 88 -0.79 4.58 -6.08
N LEU A 89 -0.64 3.36 -5.57
CA LEU A 89 -1.54 2.78 -4.57
C LEU A 89 -1.44 3.52 -3.23
N LEU A 90 -0.24 3.91 -2.80
CA LEU A 90 -0.05 4.71 -1.59
C LEU A 90 -0.68 6.10 -1.74
N TRP A 91 -0.51 6.73 -2.92
CA TRP A 91 -1.19 8.00 -3.25
C TRP A 91 -2.71 7.84 -3.19
N LEU A 92 -3.28 6.83 -3.86
CA LEU A 92 -4.71 6.57 -3.85
C LEU A 92 -5.23 6.33 -2.42
N ALA A 93 -4.56 5.49 -1.64
CA ALA A 93 -4.92 5.22 -0.24
C ALA A 93 -4.97 6.51 0.60
N THR A 94 -3.95 7.36 0.43
CA THR A 94 -3.84 8.64 1.16
C THR A 94 -4.93 9.62 0.72
N LEU A 95 -5.17 9.74 -0.59
CA LEU A 95 -6.21 10.59 -1.15
C LEU A 95 -7.60 10.16 -0.70
N TRP A 96 -7.86 8.85 -0.63
CA TRP A 96 -9.11 8.29 -0.12
C TRP A 96 -9.35 8.65 1.35
N GLY A 97 -8.30 8.62 2.18
CA GLY A 97 -8.38 9.07 3.57
C GLY A 97 -8.78 10.55 3.68
N VAL A 98 -8.27 11.38 2.77
CA VAL A 98 -8.69 12.80 2.68
C VAL A 98 -10.15 12.91 2.27
N PHE A 99 -10.61 12.16 1.27
CA PHE A 99 -12.01 12.14 0.82
C PHE A 99 -12.99 11.78 1.94
N ILE A 100 -12.67 10.74 2.73
CA ILE A 100 -13.46 10.34 3.90
C ILE A 100 -13.55 11.49 4.92
N SER A 101 -12.41 12.12 5.23
CA SER A 101 -12.35 13.13 6.28
C SER A 101 -12.88 14.51 5.87
N SER A 102 -12.88 14.84 4.59
CA SER A 102 -13.35 16.13 4.04
C SER A 102 -14.81 16.09 3.57
N LYS A 103 -15.38 14.89 3.33
CA LYS A 103 -16.70 14.68 2.71
C LYS A 103 -16.82 15.27 1.30
N MET A 104 -15.71 15.52 0.62
CA MET A 104 -15.66 16.17 -0.70
C MET A 104 -16.43 15.39 -1.78
N VAL A 105 -16.48 14.07 -1.67
CA VAL A 105 -17.15 13.16 -2.62
C VAL A 105 -18.49 12.63 -2.09
N LYS A 106 -19.03 13.24 -1.02
CA LYS A 106 -20.30 12.82 -0.44
C LYS A 106 -21.43 12.96 -1.46
N GLY A 107 -22.18 11.87 -1.69
CA GLY A 107 -23.27 11.82 -2.65
C GLY A 107 -22.86 11.42 -4.07
N TRP A 108 -21.55 11.34 -4.33
CA TRP A 108 -21.00 10.84 -5.60
C TRP A 108 -20.53 9.39 -5.46
N ILE A 109 -19.93 9.06 -4.32
CA ILE A 109 -19.45 7.72 -3.99
C ILE A 109 -20.15 7.25 -2.72
N ASP A 110 -20.56 5.98 -2.71
CA ASP A 110 -21.12 5.35 -1.52
C ASP A 110 -20.14 5.38 -0.35
N GLY A 111 -20.66 5.60 0.87
CA GLY A 111 -19.85 5.71 2.06
C GLY A 111 -19.10 4.43 2.40
N THR A 112 -19.73 3.27 2.21
CA THR A 112 -19.14 1.95 2.47
C THR A 112 -18.00 1.70 1.49
N LEU A 113 -18.24 1.92 0.19
CA LEU A 113 -17.20 1.80 -0.83
C LEU A 113 -15.98 2.70 -0.55
N LEU A 114 -16.21 3.92 -0.03
CA LEU A 114 -15.10 4.77 0.39
C LEU A 114 -14.27 4.14 1.51
N TYR A 115 -14.90 3.60 2.55
CA TYR A 115 -14.16 2.96 3.64
C TYR A 115 -13.45 1.68 3.17
N ASP A 116 -14.13 0.83 2.41
CA ASP A 116 -13.58 -0.45 1.93
C ASP A 116 -12.35 -0.24 1.06
N MET A 117 -12.40 0.74 0.14
CA MET A 117 -11.25 1.10 -0.68
C MET A 117 -10.10 1.68 0.15
N HIS A 118 -10.40 2.50 1.17
CA HIS A 118 -9.35 3.03 2.06
C HIS A 118 -8.69 1.94 2.91
N GLU A 119 -9.39 0.85 3.22
CA GLU A 119 -8.82 -0.31 3.89
C GLU A 119 -7.99 -1.17 2.92
N PHE A 120 -8.49 -1.40 1.70
CA PHE A 120 -7.86 -2.27 0.71
C PHE A 120 -6.60 -1.69 0.06
N LEU A 121 -6.65 -0.42 -0.38
CA LEU A 121 -5.56 0.23 -1.11
C LEU A 121 -4.20 0.26 -0.38
N PRO A 122 -4.11 0.61 0.92
CA PRO A 122 -2.81 0.64 1.60
C PRO A 122 -2.20 -0.76 1.79
N ILE A 123 -3.03 -1.80 1.96
CA ILE A 123 -2.56 -3.19 2.02
C ILE A 123 -1.92 -3.56 0.68
N LEU A 124 -2.60 -3.26 -0.43
CA LEU A 124 -2.08 -3.52 -1.76
C LEU A 124 -0.81 -2.70 -2.04
N ALA A 125 -0.75 -1.44 -1.60
CA ALA A 125 0.45 -0.61 -1.71
C ALA A 125 1.66 -1.24 -1.01
N VAL A 126 1.47 -1.76 0.21
CA VAL A 126 2.54 -2.45 0.96
C VAL A 126 2.94 -3.75 0.26
N VAL A 127 2.00 -4.54 -0.26
CA VAL A 127 2.32 -5.76 -1.03
C VAL A 127 3.22 -5.43 -2.23
N PHE A 128 2.86 -4.42 -3.03
CA PHE A 128 3.68 -4.01 -4.18
C PHE A 128 5.00 -3.36 -3.76
N ALA A 129 5.05 -2.64 -2.63
CA ALA A 129 6.28 -2.07 -2.12
C ALA A 129 7.27 -3.16 -1.63
N VAL A 130 6.75 -4.21 -0.97
CA VAL A 130 7.55 -5.39 -0.58
C VAL A 130 8.01 -6.16 -1.81
N LEU A 131 7.13 -6.36 -2.81
CA LEU A 131 7.49 -6.98 -4.08
C LEU A 131 8.59 -6.19 -4.79
N HIS A 132 8.43 -4.87 -4.89
CA HIS A 132 9.43 -3.96 -5.45
C HIS A 132 10.78 -4.15 -4.75
N ALA A 133 10.82 -4.10 -3.42
CA ALA A 133 12.05 -4.31 -2.65
C ALA A 133 12.65 -5.71 -2.86
N ALA A 134 11.82 -6.76 -2.83
CA ALA A 134 12.28 -8.14 -2.97
C ALA A 134 12.90 -8.41 -4.35
N VAL A 135 12.32 -7.85 -5.43
CA VAL A 135 12.84 -8.01 -6.80
C VAL A 135 14.20 -7.33 -6.97
N LEU A 136 14.53 -6.30 -6.18
CA LEU A 136 15.87 -5.68 -6.21
C LEU A 136 16.99 -6.65 -5.80
N LEU A 137 16.71 -7.70 -5.03
CA LEU A 137 17.71 -8.73 -4.67
C LEU A 137 18.18 -9.54 -5.89
N GLY A 138 17.36 -9.62 -6.93
CA GLY A 138 17.73 -10.27 -8.19
C GLY A 138 18.42 -9.33 -9.20
N ASP A 139 18.61 -8.06 -8.87
CA ASP A 139 19.31 -7.11 -9.74
C ASP A 139 20.83 -7.26 -9.60
N ALA A 140 21.44 -7.96 -10.56
CA ALA A 140 22.89 -8.17 -10.61
C ALA A 140 23.69 -6.89 -10.97
N TYR A 141 23.02 -5.83 -11.47
CA TYR A 141 23.69 -4.59 -11.84
C TYR A 141 24.06 -3.74 -10.62
N ILE A 142 23.12 -3.53 -9.70
CA ILE A 142 23.38 -2.83 -8.43
C ILE A 142 23.88 -3.80 -7.37
N GLY A 143 23.37 -5.04 -7.34
CA GLY A 143 23.78 -6.06 -6.38
C GLY A 143 23.29 -5.78 -4.96
N PHE A 144 21.98 -5.59 -4.78
CA PHE A 144 21.41 -5.39 -3.44
C PHE A 144 21.49 -6.65 -2.57
N SER A 145 21.90 -6.48 -1.31
CA SER A 145 21.81 -7.52 -0.28
C SER A 145 20.56 -7.36 0.59
N VAL A 146 20.15 -8.42 1.28
CA VAL A 146 19.02 -8.35 2.24
C VAL A 146 19.22 -7.26 3.30
N LEU A 147 20.45 -7.04 3.75
CA LEU A 147 20.76 -5.98 4.71
C LEU A 147 20.54 -4.58 4.15
N ASP A 148 20.73 -4.39 2.85
CA ASP A 148 20.52 -3.09 2.19
C ASP A 148 19.04 -2.71 2.12
N LEU A 149 18.14 -3.70 2.16
CA LEU A 149 16.69 -3.50 2.20
C LEU A 149 16.19 -3.30 3.64
N LEU A 150 16.83 -3.96 4.62
CA LEU A 150 16.44 -3.95 6.04
C LEU A 150 17.00 -2.77 6.84
N VAL A 151 18.11 -2.19 6.39
CA VAL A 151 18.76 -1.06 7.07
C VAL A 151 18.63 0.19 6.20
N PRO A 152 17.78 1.17 6.58
CA PRO A 152 17.67 2.42 5.84
C PRO A 152 19.03 3.09 5.67
N PHE A 153 19.24 3.72 4.51
CA PHE A 153 20.45 4.47 4.16
C PHE A 153 21.73 3.64 3.96
N ARG A 154 21.63 2.30 3.99
CA ARG A 154 22.78 1.41 3.77
C ARG A 154 23.05 1.11 2.29
N ALA A 155 22.00 1.11 1.47
CA ALA A 155 22.05 0.61 0.10
C ALA A 155 23.17 1.23 -0.76
N PRO A 156 23.82 0.45 -1.65
CA PRO A 156 24.91 0.94 -2.50
C PRO A 156 24.46 1.97 -3.53
N TYR A 157 23.19 1.95 -3.91
CA TYR A 157 22.61 2.90 -4.87
C TYR A 157 21.85 4.02 -4.16
N ARG A 158 22.29 5.26 -4.36
CA ARG A 158 21.67 6.50 -3.86
C ARG A 158 21.17 6.35 -2.40
N PRO A 159 22.07 6.13 -1.42
CA PRO A 159 21.70 5.65 -0.08
C PRO A 159 20.64 6.51 0.61
N LEU A 160 20.74 7.84 0.52
CA LEU A 160 19.76 8.77 1.10
C LEU A 160 18.33 8.49 0.57
N TRP A 161 18.18 8.49 -0.75
CA TRP A 161 16.87 8.37 -1.40
C TRP A 161 16.31 6.95 -1.29
N THR A 162 17.16 5.93 -1.38
CA THR A 162 16.77 4.54 -1.14
C THR A 162 16.31 4.34 0.31
N GLY A 163 17.00 4.95 1.28
CA GLY A 163 16.59 4.93 2.68
C GLY A 163 15.23 5.60 2.94
N PHE A 164 14.87 6.67 2.21
CA PHE A 164 13.51 7.23 2.27
C PHE A 164 12.45 6.24 1.78
N GLY A 165 12.75 5.41 0.76
CA GLY A 165 11.89 4.31 0.33
C GLY A 165 11.69 3.28 1.44
N SER A 166 12.76 2.85 2.10
CA SER A 166 12.69 1.92 3.25
C SER A 166 11.87 2.50 4.40
N LEU A 167 12.08 3.77 4.76
CA LEU A 167 11.31 4.46 5.80
C LEU A 167 9.83 4.60 5.43
N ALA A 168 9.51 4.91 4.17
CA ALA A 168 8.14 4.98 3.68
C ALA A 168 7.42 3.62 3.80
N LEU A 169 8.12 2.53 3.43
CA LEU A 169 7.60 1.17 3.59
C LEU A 169 7.34 0.83 5.06
N TYR A 170 8.32 1.05 5.95
CA TYR A 170 8.17 0.72 7.37
C TYR A 170 7.06 1.55 8.03
N LEU A 171 6.99 2.84 7.70
CA LEU A 171 5.95 3.71 8.21
C LEU A 171 4.56 3.27 7.72
N SER A 172 4.44 2.84 6.46
CA SER A 172 3.19 2.31 5.90
C SER A 172 2.75 1.02 6.60
N VAL A 173 3.68 0.09 6.84
CA VAL A 173 3.40 -1.13 7.62
C VAL A 173 2.95 -0.79 9.04
N ALA A 174 3.66 0.14 9.70
CA ALA A 174 3.31 0.58 11.04
C ALA A 174 1.92 1.26 11.09
N LEU A 175 1.58 2.05 10.07
CA LEU A 175 0.26 2.69 9.94
C LEU A 175 -0.86 1.66 9.82
N ILE A 176 -0.69 0.61 9.01
CA ILE A 176 -1.65 -0.50 8.91
C ILE A 176 -1.76 -1.21 10.27
N ALA A 177 -0.64 -1.59 10.88
CA ALA A 177 -0.62 -2.24 12.19
C ALA A 177 -1.30 -1.40 13.28
N SER A 178 -1.12 -0.07 13.23
CA SER A 178 -1.72 0.86 14.21
C SER A 178 -3.25 0.80 14.23
N PHE A 179 -3.89 0.50 13.09
CA PHE A 179 -5.33 0.35 13.03
C PHE A 179 -5.81 -0.82 13.92
N TYR A 180 -5.14 -1.97 13.87
CA TYR A 180 -5.47 -3.12 14.71
C TYR A 180 -5.14 -2.88 16.19
N MET A 181 -4.15 -2.03 16.48
CA MET A 181 -3.77 -1.66 17.85
C MET A 181 -4.57 -0.46 18.41
N ARG A 182 -5.46 0.16 17.63
CA ARG A 182 -6.15 1.42 18.00
C ARG A 182 -6.95 1.35 19.30
N SER A 183 -7.44 0.16 19.67
CA SER A 183 -8.17 -0.07 20.93
C SER A 183 -7.25 0.02 22.15
N ARG A 184 -5.96 -0.32 22.00
CA ARG A 184 -4.96 -0.31 23.08
C ARG A 184 -4.29 1.06 23.24
N ILE A 185 -3.96 1.72 22.13
CA ILE A 185 -3.26 3.02 22.16
C ILE A 185 -4.21 4.23 22.29
N GLY A 186 -5.51 4.01 22.11
CA GLY A 186 -6.53 5.04 22.18
C GLY A 186 -6.69 5.85 20.88
N ARG A 187 -7.91 6.30 20.62
CA ARG A 187 -8.29 6.95 19.34
C ARG A 187 -7.51 8.24 19.03
N ARG A 188 -7.11 8.99 20.06
CA ARG A 188 -6.36 10.26 19.89
C ARG A 188 -4.94 10.00 19.38
N VAL A 189 -4.22 9.11 20.05
CA VAL A 189 -2.85 8.72 19.68
C VAL A 189 -2.85 8.06 18.31
N TRP A 190 -3.77 7.11 18.08
CA TRP A 190 -3.95 6.49 16.78
C TRP A 190 -4.15 7.53 15.67
N ARG A 191 -5.01 8.54 15.88
CA ARG A 191 -5.26 9.57 14.87
C ARG A 191 -4.03 10.45 14.62
N LEU A 192 -3.27 10.81 15.65
CA LEU A 192 -2.04 11.58 15.50
C LEU A 192 -1.00 10.78 14.70
N PHE A 193 -0.83 9.50 15.03
CA PHE A 193 0.03 8.60 14.28
C PHE A 193 -0.47 8.43 12.85
N HIS A 194 -1.77 8.28 12.62
CA HIS A 194 -2.33 8.13 11.29
C HIS A 194 -2.09 9.36 10.38
N TYR A 195 -1.87 10.56 10.95
CA TYR A 195 -1.44 11.72 10.17
C TYR A 195 -0.02 11.62 9.61
N THR A 196 0.82 10.71 10.11
CA THR A 196 2.14 10.47 9.49
C THR A 196 2.04 9.77 8.13
N THR A 197 0.84 9.38 7.68
CA THR A 197 0.60 8.95 6.29
C THR A 197 1.08 9.99 5.27
N TYR A 198 0.94 11.29 5.56
CA TYR A 198 1.49 12.35 4.71
C TYR A 198 3.02 12.30 4.62
N VAL A 199 3.69 11.95 5.72
CA VAL A 199 5.15 11.77 5.74
C VAL A 199 5.54 10.54 4.92
N ALA A 200 4.82 9.42 5.05
CA ALA A 200 5.07 8.22 4.24
C ALA A 200 4.95 8.53 2.74
N PHE A 201 3.91 9.27 2.34
CA PHE A 201 3.72 9.71 0.96
C PHE A 201 4.86 10.62 0.47
N ILE A 202 5.25 11.64 1.26
CA ILE A 202 6.34 12.55 0.89
C ILE A 202 7.67 11.80 0.74
N LEU A 203 7.96 10.85 1.65
CA LEU A 203 9.16 10.02 1.57
C LEU A 203 9.14 9.14 0.31
N ALA A 204 8.00 8.51 -0.01
CA ALA A 204 7.84 7.72 -1.22
C ALA A 204 7.95 8.55 -2.50
N LEU A 205 7.37 9.76 -2.52
CA LEU A 205 7.48 10.72 -3.62
C LEU A 205 8.93 11.16 -3.84
N ALA A 206 9.62 11.56 -2.76
CA ALA A 206 11.02 11.95 -2.81
C ALA A 206 11.91 10.79 -3.26
N HIS A 207 11.68 9.59 -2.75
CA HIS A 207 12.32 8.37 -3.19
C HIS A 207 12.10 8.13 -4.69
N GLY A 208 10.85 8.17 -5.17
CA GLY A 208 10.52 7.95 -6.58
C GLY A 208 11.22 8.95 -7.51
N ILE A 209 11.11 10.25 -7.21
CA ILE A 209 11.72 11.31 -8.02
C ILE A 209 13.24 11.16 -8.06
N GLN A 210 13.88 10.94 -6.90
CA GLN A 210 15.32 11.07 -6.76
C GLN A 210 16.09 9.75 -6.89
N ALA A 211 15.47 8.59 -6.67
CA ALA A 211 16.08 7.29 -6.91
C ALA A 211 15.73 6.73 -8.29
N GLY A 212 14.50 6.99 -8.76
CA GLY A 212 13.97 6.47 -10.01
C GLY A 212 14.60 7.12 -11.24
N THR A 213 15.19 6.31 -12.11
CA THR A 213 15.71 6.80 -13.40
C THR A 213 14.62 7.16 -14.39
N ASP A 214 13.39 6.68 -14.20
CA ASP A 214 12.22 7.06 -15.01
C ASP A 214 11.77 8.51 -14.82
N SER A 215 12.23 9.17 -13.76
CA SER A 215 11.89 10.58 -13.46
C SER A 215 12.34 11.55 -14.55
N SER A 216 13.28 11.17 -15.42
CA SER A 216 13.65 11.97 -16.59
C SER A 216 12.56 11.99 -17.67
N GLN A 217 11.63 11.02 -17.65
CA GLN A 217 10.55 10.93 -18.62
C GLN A 217 9.42 11.90 -18.25
N PRO A 218 8.99 12.80 -19.16
CA PRO A 218 7.98 13.81 -18.86
C PRO A 218 6.66 13.23 -18.33
N MET A 219 6.25 12.05 -18.80
CA MET A 219 5.02 11.40 -18.34
C MET A 219 5.11 10.97 -16.87
N VAL A 220 6.26 10.45 -16.44
CA VAL A 220 6.47 9.98 -15.06
C VAL A 220 6.64 11.18 -14.12
N MET A 221 7.36 12.21 -14.55
CA MET A 221 7.40 13.47 -13.81
C MET A 221 6.01 14.12 -13.69
N GLY A 222 5.24 14.12 -14.78
CA GLY A 222 3.85 14.59 -14.79
C GLY A 222 2.96 13.82 -13.81
N MET A 223 3.13 12.50 -13.71
CA MET A 223 2.47 11.67 -12.69
C MET A 223 2.82 12.12 -11.27
N TYR A 224 4.11 12.35 -10.95
CA TYR A 224 4.53 12.84 -9.63
C TYR A 224 3.93 14.22 -9.30
N VAL A 225 3.93 15.13 -10.27
CA VAL A 225 3.32 16.47 -10.10
C VAL A 225 1.81 16.35 -9.89
N ALA A 226 1.10 15.56 -10.70
CA ALA A 226 -0.35 15.39 -10.60
C ALA A 226 -0.78 14.77 -9.27
N THR A 227 -0.07 13.73 -8.82
CA THR A 227 -0.34 13.06 -7.55
C THR A 227 -0.04 13.96 -6.34
N GLY A 228 1.08 14.69 -6.35
CA GLY A 228 1.41 15.68 -5.33
C GLY A 228 0.39 16.83 -5.29
N ALA A 229 0.08 17.43 -6.45
CA ALA A 229 -0.85 18.55 -6.56
C ALA A 229 -2.28 18.19 -6.14
N SER A 230 -2.78 17.02 -6.55
CA SER A 230 -4.12 16.55 -6.15
C SER A 230 -4.23 16.32 -4.64
N LEU A 231 -3.19 15.74 -4.01
CA LEU A 231 -3.20 15.52 -2.57
C LEU A 231 -3.09 16.83 -1.79
N LEU A 232 -2.25 17.76 -2.25
CA LEU A 232 -2.17 19.11 -1.69
C LEU A 232 -3.52 19.81 -1.78
N PHE A 233 -4.13 19.85 -2.97
CA PHE A 233 -5.44 20.45 -3.21
C PHE A 233 -6.50 19.87 -2.27
N ALA A 234 -6.64 18.54 -2.22
CA ALA A 234 -7.62 17.87 -1.37
C ALA A 234 -7.38 18.17 0.13
N THR A 235 -6.12 18.26 0.55
CA THR A 235 -5.74 18.58 1.94
C THR A 235 -6.07 20.03 2.30
N PHE A 236 -5.80 20.98 1.41
CA PHE A 236 -6.20 22.38 1.60
C PHE A 236 -7.72 22.51 1.65
N TYR A 237 -8.45 21.87 0.73
CA TYR A 237 -9.90 21.83 0.74
C TYR A 237 -10.45 21.33 2.08
N ARG A 238 -9.89 20.24 2.61
CA ARG A 238 -10.23 19.70 3.94
C ARG A 238 -10.02 20.73 5.06
N ILE A 239 -8.87 21.40 5.08
CA ILE A 239 -8.54 22.36 6.15
C ILE A 239 -9.52 23.55 6.14
N LEU A 240 -9.88 24.04 4.96
CA LEU A 240 -10.77 25.19 4.80
C LEU A 240 -12.24 24.86 5.15
N THR A 241 -12.71 23.65 4.79
CA THR A 241 -14.11 23.26 5.00
C THR A 241 -14.43 22.79 6.42
N VAL A 242 -13.48 22.14 7.12
CA VAL A 242 -13.69 21.67 8.50
C VAL A 242 -13.84 22.82 9.49
N LYS A 243 -13.21 23.97 9.24
CA LYS A 243 -13.27 25.15 10.12
C LYS A 243 -14.64 25.86 10.12
N GLY A 244 -15.44 25.70 9.07
CA GLY A 244 -16.74 26.36 8.90
C GLY A 244 -17.94 25.71 9.61
N SER A 245 -17.75 24.56 10.27
CA SER A 245 -18.88 23.75 10.82
C SER A 245 -19.12 23.90 12.33
N ARG A 246 -18.49 24.86 13.03
CA ARG A 246 -18.85 25.14 14.43
C ARG A 246 -20.21 25.84 14.48
N LYS A 247 -21.28 25.07 14.76
CA LYS A 247 -22.59 25.66 15.11
C LYS A 247 -22.40 26.60 16.32
N PRO A 248 -22.97 27.82 16.30
CA PRO A 248 -23.05 28.66 17.49
C PRO A 248 -23.70 27.87 18.63
N ALA A 249 -23.16 27.99 19.84
CA ALA A 249 -23.75 27.37 21.02
C ALA A 249 -25.22 27.81 21.12
N ALA A 250 -26.14 26.85 21.23
CA ALA A 250 -27.55 27.15 21.42
C ALA A 250 -27.72 28.01 22.67
N THR A 251 -28.36 29.17 22.52
CA THR A 251 -28.72 30.05 23.63
C THR A 251 -29.51 29.25 24.66
N PRO A 252 -29.16 29.28 25.97
CA PRO A 252 -29.95 28.61 26.98
C PRO A 252 -31.37 29.16 26.95
N ILE A 253 -32.36 28.28 26.77
CA ILE A 253 -33.76 28.66 26.93
C ILE A 253 -33.94 28.93 28.43
N ALA A 254 -34.13 30.21 28.79
CA ALA A 254 -34.51 30.58 30.13
C ALA A 254 -35.91 30.00 30.42
N THR A 255 -35.96 28.93 31.21
CA THR A 255 -37.20 28.48 31.84
C THR A 255 -37.61 29.53 32.87
N ARG A 256 -38.79 30.14 32.65
CA ARG A 256 -39.44 31.07 33.58
C ARG A 256 -39.81 30.39 34.89
#